data_AF-A0A8B8FP39-F1
#
_entry.id   AF-A0A8B8FP39-F1
#
_cell.length_a   1.000
_cell.length_b   1.000
_cell.length_c   1.000
_cell.angle_alpha   90.00
_cell.angle_beta   90.00
_cell.angle_gamma   90.00
#
_symmetry.space_group_name_H-M   'P 1'
#
loop_
_entity.id
_entity.type
_entity.pdbx_description
1 polymer ?
#
loop_
_entity_poly.entity_id
_entity_poly.type
_entity_poly.pdbx_seq_one_letter_code
_entity_poly.pdbx_strand_id
1 'polypeptide(L)'
;MYRFWLDLPENSRLTRPLLDNNPKLQIHNLLDTKRMQEIKENQERLIPIIESIVFLGRQNIPFRGHRDDGQLDLPPTIEDGRSSINEGNFKELLKFRIKAGDSMLENHLKNSSSKATYISKTIQIELIDLCGKEILDNVSKRSQISLVIRYIDAITIREDFLAFIDAFDEARLIQLRSSNNKLSDDEEVNIENSFENYECCKNVEEISITGKMLGQNVLNQLRKMGLNLNKCVGISTYGCSVMTSEICGAVAEIIKSSPNA
;
A
#
# COMPACT_ATOMS: atom_id res chain seq x y z
N MET A 1 9.28 -39.61 -55.15
CA MET A 1 8.31 -40.07 -54.14
C MET A 1 9.03 -41.08 -53.24
N TYR A 2 9.54 -40.64 -52.09
CA TYR A 2 10.11 -41.54 -51.08
C TYR A 2 9.56 -41.11 -49.71
N ARG A 3 8.78 -42.00 -49.11
CA ARG A 3 8.21 -41.90 -47.76
C ARG A 3 9.13 -42.74 -46.86
N PHE A 4 9.93 -42.09 -46.02
CA PHE A 4 10.69 -42.79 -44.98
C PHE A 4 9.80 -42.95 -43.75
N TRP A 5 9.34 -44.18 -43.52
CA TRP A 5 8.88 -44.64 -42.21
C TRP A 5 10.14 -44.95 -41.39
N LEU A 6 10.49 -44.07 -40.45
CA LEU A 6 11.41 -44.42 -39.38
C LEU A 6 10.62 -45.22 -38.35
N ASP A 7 10.87 -46.53 -38.31
CA ASP A 7 10.41 -47.44 -37.28
C ASP A 7 10.94 -46.98 -35.92
N LEU A 8 10.07 -46.31 -35.16
CA LEU A 8 10.31 -46.09 -33.74
C LEU A 8 10.02 -47.41 -32.98
N PRO A 9 10.84 -47.76 -31.97
CA PRO A 9 10.70 -49.01 -31.21
C PRO A 9 9.32 -49.11 -30.55
N GLU A 10 8.72 -50.30 -30.49
CA GLU A 10 7.33 -50.55 -30.04
C GLU A 10 6.97 -49.91 -28.68
N ASN A 11 7.94 -49.66 -27.81
CA ASN A 11 7.75 -48.93 -26.55
C ASN A 11 7.36 -47.44 -26.71
N SER A 12 7.58 -46.81 -27.87
CA SER A 12 7.17 -45.42 -28.12
C SER A 12 5.68 -45.28 -28.47
N ARG A 13 5.00 -46.38 -28.83
CA ARG A 13 3.55 -46.38 -29.06
C ARG A 13 2.75 -46.46 -27.76
N LEU A 14 3.35 -46.98 -26.69
CA LEU A 14 2.73 -47.03 -25.36
C LEU A 14 2.81 -45.69 -24.61
N THR A 15 3.74 -44.80 -24.96
CA THR A 15 3.90 -43.49 -24.29
C THR A 15 2.91 -42.43 -24.76
N ARG A 16 2.51 -42.42 -26.04
CA ARG A 16 1.50 -41.46 -26.55
C ARG A 16 0.13 -41.57 -25.86
N PRO A 17 -0.48 -42.76 -25.70
CA PRO A 17 -1.75 -42.88 -24.97
C PRO A 17 -1.61 -42.50 -23.49
N LEU A 18 -0.44 -42.68 -22.87
CA LEU A 18 -0.20 -42.26 -21.49
C LEU A 18 -0.09 -40.73 -21.35
N LEU A 19 0.45 -40.04 -22.36
CA LEU A 19 0.50 -38.58 -22.46
C LEU A 19 -0.87 -37.96 -22.79
N ASP A 20 -1.67 -38.62 -23.64
CA ASP A 20 -3.00 -38.13 -24.04
C ASP A 20 -4.08 -38.37 -22.97
N ASN A 21 -3.97 -39.46 -22.20
CA ASN A 21 -4.94 -39.82 -21.15
C ASN A 21 -4.69 -39.14 -19.78
N ASN A 22 -3.57 -38.43 -19.63
CA ASN A 22 -3.28 -37.68 -18.42
C ASN A 22 -3.21 -36.19 -18.74
N PRO A 23 -4.27 -35.40 -18.43
CA PRO A 23 -4.29 -33.99 -18.74
C PRO A 23 -3.10 -33.23 -18.13
N LYS A 24 -2.52 -33.71 -17.01
CA LYS A 24 -1.32 -33.10 -16.40
C LYS A 24 -0.04 -33.24 -17.24
N LEU A 25 0.04 -34.25 -18.11
CA LEU A 25 1.22 -34.51 -18.95
C LEU A 25 1.11 -33.86 -20.33
N GLN A 26 -0.04 -33.29 -20.66
CA GLN A 26 -0.22 -32.55 -21.91
C GLN A 26 0.71 -31.34 -21.92
N ILE A 27 1.40 -31.13 -23.05
CA ILE A 27 2.47 -30.14 -23.19
C ILE A 27 1.99 -28.73 -22.83
N HIS A 28 0.76 -28.35 -23.21
CA HIS A 28 0.19 -27.06 -22.86
C HIS A 28 0.00 -26.90 -21.34
N ASN A 29 -0.60 -27.89 -20.68
CA ASN A 29 -0.79 -27.86 -19.22
C ASN A 29 0.55 -27.86 -18.47
N LEU A 30 1.57 -28.56 -18.98
CA LEU A 30 2.90 -28.57 -18.38
C LEU A 30 3.61 -27.21 -18.55
N LEU A 31 3.48 -26.58 -19.72
CA LEU A 31 3.99 -25.23 -19.98
C LEU A 31 3.30 -24.19 -19.10
N ASP A 32 1.97 -24.27 -18.98
CA ASP A 32 1.20 -23.38 -18.11
C ASP A 32 1.55 -23.58 -16.65
N THR A 33 1.69 -24.84 -16.20
CA THR A 33 2.12 -25.16 -14.83
C THR A 33 3.52 -24.61 -14.53
N LYS A 34 4.48 -24.80 -15.45
CA LYS A 34 5.83 -24.24 -15.30
C LYS A 34 5.81 -22.72 -15.26
N ARG A 35 5.06 -22.08 -16.15
CA ARG A 35 4.93 -20.61 -16.18
C ARG A 35 4.32 -20.09 -14.88
N MET A 36 3.28 -20.74 -14.36
CA MET A 36 2.68 -20.37 -13.07
C MET A 36 3.67 -20.55 -11.92
N GLN A 37 4.47 -21.61 -11.94
CA GLN A 37 5.52 -21.83 -10.93
C GLN A 37 6.60 -20.74 -10.97
N GLU A 38 7.08 -20.37 -12.15
CA GLU A 38 8.05 -19.28 -12.32
C GLU A 38 7.50 -17.93 -11.84
N ILE A 39 6.23 -17.62 -12.14
CA ILE A 39 5.57 -16.41 -11.64
C ILE A 39 5.55 -16.41 -10.11
N LYS A 40 5.15 -17.54 -9.51
CA LYS A 40 5.06 -17.68 -8.06
C LYS A 40 6.43 -17.49 -7.41
N GLU A 41 7.46 -18.17 -7.93
CA GLU A 41 8.83 -18.04 -7.44
C GLU A 41 9.37 -16.61 -7.57
N ASN A 42 9.07 -15.91 -8.67
CA ASN A 42 9.49 -14.51 -8.85
C ASN A 42 8.75 -13.55 -7.92
N GLN A 43 7.45 -13.75 -7.68
CA GLN A 43 6.69 -12.98 -6.69
C GLN A 43 7.27 -13.17 -5.29
N GLU A 44 7.50 -14.44 -4.93
CA GLU A 44 8.14 -14.87 -3.70
C GLU A 44 9.48 -14.15 -3.47
N ARG A 45 10.31 -14.01 -4.50
CA ARG A 45 11.58 -13.27 -4.45
C ARG A 45 11.41 -11.76 -4.27
N LEU A 46 10.36 -11.17 -4.82
CA LEU A 46 10.09 -9.73 -4.76
C LEU A 46 9.50 -9.27 -3.43
N ILE A 47 8.72 -10.11 -2.75
CA ILE A 47 8.06 -9.78 -1.46
C ILE A 47 9.03 -9.14 -0.45
N PRO A 48 10.15 -9.78 -0.05
CA PRO A 48 11.04 -9.21 0.98
C PRO A 48 11.69 -7.88 0.54
N ILE A 49 11.87 -7.68 -0.76
CA ILE A 49 12.43 -6.47 -1.36
C ILE A 49 11.40 -5.32 -1.28
N ILE A 50 10.16 -5.57 -1.70
CA ILE A 50 9.06 -4.62 -1.66
C ILE A 50 8.73 -4.23 -0.21
N GLU A 51 8.65 -5.20 0.70
CA GLU A 51 8.42 -4.93 2.13
C GLU A 51 9.50 -4.01 2.73
N SER A 52 10.76 -4.22 2.33
CA SER A 52 11.86 -3.36 2.76
C SER A 52 11.72 -1.93 2.21
N ILE A 53 11.24 -1.79 0.97
CA ILE A 53 10.95 -0.47 0.38
C ILE A 53 9.82 0.23 1.15
N VAL A 54 8.72 -0.48 1.40
CA VAL A 54 7.56 0.04 2.14
C VAL A 54 7.96 0.43 3.55
N PHE A 55 8.78 -0.38 4.23
CA PHE A 55 9.28 -0.08 5.57
C PHE A 55 10.03 1.25 5.61
N LEU A 56 11.02 1.44 4.74
CA LEU A 56 11.82 2.67 4.68
C LEU A 56 10.96 3.89 4.36
N GLY A 57 10.03 3.75 3.40
CA GLY A 57 9.08 4.81 3.04
C GLY A 57 8.18 5.21 4.22
N ARG A 58 7.61 4.23 4.94
CA ARG A 58 6.72 4.48 6.10
C ARG A 58 7.44 5.13 7.26
N GLN A 59 8.70 4.77 7.50
CA GLN A 59 9.50 5.33 8.59
C GLN A 59 10.19 6.66 8.23
N ASN A 60 9.98 7.16 7.00
CA ASN A 60 10.68 8.33 6.47
C ASN A 60 12.21 8.20 6.55
N ILE A 61 12.72 6.99 6.30
CA ILE A 61 14.15 6.70 6.29
C ILE A 61 14.64 6.81 4.84
N PRO A 62 15.71 7.59 4.56
CA PRO A 62 16.27 7.69 3.23
C PRO A 62 16.71 6.32 2.70
N PHE A 63 16.43 6.03 1.43
CA PHE A 63 16.74 4.72 0.83
C PHE A 63 18.23 4.54 0.50
N ARG A 64 18.91 5.64 0.15
CA ARG A 64 20.23 5.65 -0.49
C ARG A 64 21.39 5.86 0.46
N GLY A 65 22.55 5.33 0.09
CA GLY A 65 23.84 5.58 0.73
C GLY A 65 24.80 6.36 -0.18
N HIS A 66 26.07 6.41 0.22
CA HIS A 66 27.11 7.11 -0.55
C HIS A 66 27.52 6.33 -1.82
N ARG A 67 27.32 5.00 -1.83
CA ARG A 67 27.56 4.12 -2.98
C ARG A 67 26.48 3.04 -3.07
N ASP A 68 25.56 3.17 -4.02
CA ASP A 68 24.51 2.18 -4.26
C ASP A 68 24.87 1.20 -5.41
N ASP A 69 25.97 1.47 -6.13
CA ASP A 69 26.44 0.68 -7.28
C ASP A 69 27.29 -0.51 -6.81
N GLY A 70 26.88 -1.73 -7.14
CA GLY A 70 27.63 -2.94 -6.83
C GLY A 70 26.76 -4.13 -6.42
N GLN A 71 27.34 -5.33 -6.49
CA GLN A 71 26.73 -6.55 -5.94
C GLN A 71 26.62 -6.39 -4.42
N LEU A 72 25.55 -6.93 -3.82
CA LEU A 72 25.43 -6.91 -2.36
C LEU A 72 26.59 -7.73 -1.81
N ASP A 73 27.47 -7.10 -1.02
CA ASP A 73 28.46 -7.80 -0.23
C ASP A 73 27.69 -8.58 0.85
N LEU A 74 27.17 -9.75 0.47
CA LEU A 74 26.61 -10.71 1.41
C LEU A 74 27.72 -11.02 2.41
N PRO A 75 27.43 -11.07 3.72
CA PRO A 75 28.47 -11.43 4.67
C PRO A 75 29.07 -12.76 4.20
N PRO A 76 30.38 -12.82 3.91
CA PRO A 76 31.04 -14.10 3.98
C PRO A 76 30.84 -14.58 5.41
N THR A 77 30.90 -15.90 5.60
CA THR A 77 31.16 -16.50 6.90
C THR A 77 31.96 -15.55 7.77
N ILE A 78 31.40 -15.25 8.95
CA ILE A 78 32.04 -14.51 10.05
C ILE A 78 33.53 -14.87 9.99
N GLU A 79 34.40 -13.87 9.83
CA GLU A 79 35.84 -14.00 9.49
C GLU A 79 36.17 -13.73 8.01
N ASP A 80 35.96 -12.50 7.55
CA ASP A 80 37.08 -11.68 7.07
C ASP A 80 36.64 -10.23 6.79
N GLY A 81 37.55 -9.30 7.10
CA GLY A 81 37.25 -7.90 7.38
C GLY A 81 36.56 -7.08 6.27
N ARG A 82 35.52 -6.36 6.71
CA ARG A 82 35.18 -4.97 6.31
C ARG A 82 35.19 -4.65 4.82
N SER A 83 34.03 -4.79 4.17
CA SER A 83 33.57 -3.70 3.30
C SER A 83 32.96 -2.63 4.21
N SER A 84 33.79 -1.73 4.74
CA SER A 84 33.37 -0.68 5.70
C SER A 84 32.65 0.50 5.02
N ILE A 85 32.00 0.25 3.89
CA ILE A 85 31.36 1.27 3.07
C ILE A 85 29.86 1.09 3.23
N ASN A 86 29.20 2.11 3.78
CA ASN A 86 27.74 2.15 3.88
C ASN A 86 27.13 2.15 2.46
N GLU A 87 26.49 1.03 2.10
CA GLU A 87 25.83 0.84 0.80
C GLU A 87 24.38 1.36 0.76
N GLY A 88 23.97 2.13 1.76
CA GLY A 88 22.64 2.70 1.88
C GLY A 88 21.69 1.85 2.72
N ASN A 89 20.70 2.53 3.32
CA ASN A 89 19.77 1.92 4.26
C ASN A 89 18.98 0.76 3.64
N PHE A 90 18.70 0.81 2.34
CA PHE A 90 18.04 -0.30 1.64
C PHE A 90 18.87 -1.58 1.64
N LYS A 91 20.13 -1.52 1.19
CA LYS A 91 21.02 -2.69 1.15
C LYS A 91 21.34 -3.21 2.56
N GLU A 92 21.59 -2.31 3.51
CA GLU A 92 21.83 -2.68 4.91
C GLU A 92 20.61 -3.33 5.57
N LEU A 93 19.39 -2.88 5.25
CA LEU A 93 18.17 -3.52 5.71
C LEU A 93 18.02 -4.94 5.16
N LEU A 94 18.34 -5.16 3.87
CA LEU A 94 18.32 -6.52 3.29
C LEU A 94 19.35 -7.43 3.97
N LYS A 95 20.57 -6.94 4.23
CA LYS A 95 21.59 -7.69 5.01
C LYS A 95 21.10 -8.01 6.41
N PHE A 96 20.43 -7.06 7.07
CA PHE A 96 19.85 -7.27 8.39
C PHE A 96 18.76 -8.35 8.37
N ARG A 97 17.85 -8.34 7.40
CA ARG A 97 16.82 -9.37 7.23
C ARG A 97 17.42 -10.77 7.06
N ILE A 98 18.47 -10.89 6.23
CA ILE A 98 19.20 -12.16 6.05
C ILE A 98 19.81 -12.62 7.38
N LYS A 99 20.49 -11.72 8.10
CA LYS A 99 21.05 -12.03 9.43
C LYS A 99 19.98 -12.40 10.46
N ALA A 100 18.77 -11.89 10.31
CA ALA A 100 17.62 -12.21 11.15
C ALA A 100 16.92 -13.54 10.75
N GLY A 101 17.39 -14.22 9.71
CA GLY A 101 16.91 -15.55 9.30
C GLY A 101 16.00 -15.58 8.07
N ASP A 102 15.95 -14.51 7.26
CA ASP A 102 15.22 -14.48 5.99
C ASP A 102 15.93 -15.35 4.92
N SER A 103 15.78 -16.67 5.06
CA SER A 103 16.40 -17.69 4.20
C SER A 103 15.93 -17.62 2.75
N MET A 104 14.73 -17.08 2.52
CA MET A 104 14.15 -16.90 1.21
C MET A 104 14.85 -15.76 0.45
N LEU A 105 15.00 -14.61 1.09
CA LEU A 105 15.80 -13.50 0.57
C LEU A 105 17.27 -13.90 0.38
N GLU A 106 17.83 -14.65 1.33
CA GLU A 106 19.20 -15.16 1.24
C GLU A 106 19.39 -16.07 0.02
N ASN A 107 18.51 -17.06 -0.16
CA ASN A 107 18.55 -17.97 -1.31
C ASN A 107 18.35 -17.23 -2.63
N HIS A 108 17.47 -16.23 -2.66
CA HIS A 108 17.26 -15.38 -3.83
C HIS A 108 18.54 -14.66 -4.24
N LEU A 109 19.19 -13.97 -3.29
CA LEU A 109 20.37 -13.15 -3.58
C LEU A 109 21.62 -13.99 -3.88
N LYS A 110 21.73 -15.21 -3.32
CA LYS A 110 22.84 -16.13 -3.60
C LYS A 110 22.72 -16.84 -4.95
N ASN A 111 21.50 -17.24 -5.34
CA ASN A 111 21.29 -18.08 -6.52
C ASN A 111 20.84 -17.31 -7.77
N SER A 112 20.45 -16.03 -7.62
CA SER A 112 20.05 -15.21 -8.76
C SER A 112 21.25 -14.68 -9.53
N SER A 113 21.10 -14.62 -10.86
CA SER A 113 22.04 -13.87 -11.69
C SER A 113 22.05 -12.39 -11.29
N SER A 114 23.15 -11.67 -11.55
CA SER A 114 23.27 -10.24 -11.24
C SER A 114 22.16 -9.37 -11.82
N LYS A 115 21.52 -9.81 -12.91
CA LYS A 115 20.40 -9.14 -13.59
C LYS A 115 19.03 -9.39 -12.94
N ALA A 116 18.92 -10.37 -12.05
CA ALA A 116 17.66 -10.84 -11.46
C ALA A 116 17.61 -10.65 -9.94
N THR A 117 18.53 -9.88 -9.35
CA THR A 117 18.54 -9.63 -7.91
C THR A 117 17.46 -8.63 -7.46
N TYR A 118 16.99 -7.77 -8.38
CA TYR A 118 16.01 -6.69 -8.14
C TYR A 118 16.45 -5.62 -7.12
N ILE A 119 17.74 -5.53 -6.81
CA ILE A 119 18.30 -4.56 -5.84
C ILE A 119 19.10 -3.43 -6.51
N SER A 120 19.17 -3.41 -7.84
CA SER A 120 19.90 -2.35 -8.54
C SER A 120 19.17 -1.01 -8.39
N LYS A 121 19.92 0.09 -8.47
CA LYS A 121 19.34 1.45 -8.40
C LYS A 121 18.17 1.66 -9.35
N THR A 122 18.27 1.18 -10.59
CA THR A 122 17.20 1.32 -11.59
C THR A 122 15.95 0.56 -11.18
N ILE A 123 16.09 -0.70 -10.78
CA ILE A 123 14.95 -1.51 -10.35
C ILE A 123 14.36 -0.99 -9.04
N GLN A 124 15.20 -0.51 -8.11
CA GLN A 124 14.74 0.11 -6.87
C GLN A 124 13.85 1.33 -7.16
N ILE A 125 14.28 2.23 -8.07
CA ILE A 125 13.47 3.39 -8.47
C ILE A 125 12.15 2.93 -9.07
N GLU A 126 12.17 1.95 -9.98
CA GLU A 126 10.95 1.42 -10.60
C GLU A 126 9.99 0.82 -9.56
N LEU A 127 10.51 0.03 -8.61
CA LEU A 127 9.72 -0.53 -7.52
C LEU A 127 9.16 0.55 -6.60
N ILE A 128 9.93 1.60 -6.29
CA ILE A 128 9.46 2.76 -5.53
C ILE A 128 8.30 3.45 -6.27
N ASP A 129 8.45 3.68 -7.58
CA ASP A 129 7.42 4.32 -8.40
C ASP A 129 6.15 3.46 -8.48
N LEU A 130 6.29 2.14 -8.60
CA LEU A 130 5.16 1.19 -8.58
C LEU A 130 4.47 1.17 -7.22
N CYS A 131 5.23 1.13 -6.13
CA CYS A 131 4.67 1.24 -4.77
C CYS A 131 3.93 2.57 -4.60
N GLY A 132 4.53 3.67 -5.06
CA GLY A 132 3.91 5.00 -5.02
C GLY A 132 2.60 5.06 -5.81
N LYS A 133 2.56 4.47 -7.01
CA LYS A 133 1.35 4.37 -7.83
C LYS A 133 0.26 3.53 -7.16
N GLU A 134 0.61 2.37 -6.63
CA GLU A 134 -0.33 1.49 -5.95
C GLU A 134 -0.90 2.14 -4.69
N ILE A 135 -0.05 2.80 -3.90
CA ILE A 135 -0.50 3.59 -2.74
C ILE A 135 -1.42 4.72 -3.21
N LEU A 136 -1.02 5.47 -4.23
CA LEU A 136 -1.82 6.58 -4.76
C LEU A 136 -3.17 6.11 -5.29
N ASP A 137 -3.23 4.98 -6.00
CA ASP A 137 -4.45 4.42 -6.53
C ASP A 137 -5.38 3.96 -5.40
N ASN A 138 -4.84 3.28 -4.39
CA ASN A 138 -5.60 2.89 -3.19
C ASN A 138 -6.13 4.10 -2.41
N VAL A 139 -5.33 5.18 -2.32
CA VAL A 139 -5.72 6.44 -1.68
C VAL A 139 -6.77 7.18 -2.52
N SER A 140 -6.58 7.27 -3.85
CA SER A 140 -7.43 8.01 -4.78
C SER A 140 -8.78 7.34 -5.01
N LYS A 141 -8.86 6.01 -4.87
CA LYS A 141 -10.12 5.25 -4.96
C LYS A 141 -11.05 5.48 -3.76
N ARG A 142 -10.54 6.06 -2.66
CA ARG A 142 -11.37 6.47 -1.53
C ARG A 142 -11.74 7.94 -1.67
N SER A 143 -12.98 8.32 -1.35
CA SER A 143 -13.30 9.76 -1.25
C SER A 143 -12.54 10.34 -0.07
N GLN A 144 -11.53 11.15 -0.38
CA GLN A 144 -10.71 11.81 0.61
C GLN A 144 -10.91 13.32 0.57
N ILE A 145 -10.89 13.93 1.74
CA ILE A 145 -10.79 15.38 1.89
C ILE A 145 -9.33 15.70 2.22
N SER A 146 -8.71 16.57 1.44
CA SER A 146 -7.44 17.18 1.81
C SER A 146 -7.69 18.32 2.78
N LEU A 147 -7.10 18.25 3.98
CA LEU A 147 -7.17 19.33 4.96
C LEU A 147 -5.87 20.14 4.90
N VAL A 148 -6.01 21.39 4.47
CA VAL A 148 -4.93 22.37 4.39
C VAL A 148 -5.30 23.56 5.27
N ILE A 149 -4.37 24.02 6.08
CA ILE A 149 -4.56 25.24 6.88
C ILE A 149 -3.65 26.35 6.37
N ARG A 150 -4.20 27.55 6.32
CA ARG A 150 -3.44 28.78 6.08
C ARG A 150 -3.51 29.64 7.32
N TYR A 151 -2.37 30.03 7.85
CA TYR A 151 -2.28 30.79 9.11
C TYR A 151 -1.10 31.75 9.09
N ILE A 152 -1.13 32.71 10.01
CA ILE A 152 -0.07 33.70 10.18
C ILE A 152 0.90 33.16 11.23
N ASP A 153 2.16 33.02 10.84
CA ASP A 153 3.29 32.76 11.74
C ASP A 153 4.16 34.01 11.80
N ALA A 154 4.10 34.71 12.93
CA ALA A 154 4.65 36.05 13.14
C ALA A 154 4.22 37.07 12.06
N ILE A 155 5.03 37.23 11.01
CA ILE A 155 4.80 38.16 9.90
C ILE A 155 4.63 37.45 8.55
N THR A 156 4.65 36.12 8.54
CA THR A 156 4.58 35.30 7.33
C THR A 156 3.26 34.54 7.27
N ILE A 157 2.69 34.43 6.08
CA ILE A 157 1.56 33.54 5.82
C ILE A 157 2.13 32.16 5.48
N ARG A 158 1.79 31.15 6.28
CA ARG A 158 2.14 29.75 6.02
C ARG A 158 0.90 29.00 5.57
N GLU A 159 1.14 27.98 4.75
CA GLU A 159 0.13 27.04 4.30
C GLU A 159 0.70 25.63 4.49
N ASP A 160 0.04 24.86 5.35
CA ASP A 160 0.48 23.50 5.66
C ASP A 160 -0.62 22.50 5.34
N PHE A 161 -0.24 21.45 4.63
CA PHE A 161 -1.05 20.25 4.50
C PHE A 161 -1.04 19.49 5.84
N LEU A 162 -2.22 19.22 6.39
CA LEU A 162 -2.36 18.50 7.65
C LEU A 162 -2.54 17.00 7.43
N ALA A 163 -3.56 16.61 6.65
CA ALA A 163 -3.90 15.21 6.43
C ALA A 163 -4.87 15.03 5.26
N PHE A 164 -4.92 13.79 4.76
CA PHE A 164 -6.09 13.28 4.05
C PHE A 164 -7.07 12.69 5.06
N ILE A 165 -8.34 13.06 4.95
CA ILE A 165 -9.43 12.54 5.76
C ILE A 165 -10.23 11.58 4.89
N ASP A 166 -10.36 10.32 5.31
CA ASP A 166 -11.27 9.36 4.66
C ASP A 166 -12.72 9.75 4.97
N ALA A 167 -13.43 10.24 3.96
CA ALA A 167 -14.81 10.68 4.13
C ALA A 167 -15.78 9.51 4.27
N PHE A 168 -15.45 8.33 3.74
CA PHE A 168 -16.33 7.17 3.76
C PHE A 168 -16.26 6.41 5.09
N ASP A 169 -15.05 6.14 5.60
CA ASP A 169 -14.90 5.38 6.85
C ASP A 169 -15.54 6.14 8.02
N GLU A 170 -15.33 7.46 8.12
CA GLU A 170 -15.96 8.30 9.15
C GLU A 170 -17.46 8.47 8.94
N ALA A 171 -17.94 8.56 7.70
CA ALA A 171 -19.37 8.57 7.40
C ALA A 171 -20.05 7.27 7.86
N ARG A 172 -19.38 6.13 7.63
CA ARG A 172 -19.83 4.81 8.06
C ARG A 172 -19.85 4.70 9.58
N LEU A 173 -18.83 5.22 10.27
CA LEU A 173 -18.79 5.27 11.74
C LEU A 173 -19.93 6.12 12.32
N ILE A 174 -20.20 7.31 11.77
CA ILE A 174 -21.29 8.19 12.22
C ILE A 174 -22.66 7.52 12.01
N GLN A 175 -22.84 6.81 10.89
CA GLN A 175 -24.09 6.10 10.62
C GLN A 175 -24.27 4.90 11.55
N LEU A 176 -23.21 4.12 11.80
CA LEU A 176 -23.23 3.04 12.80
C LEU A 176 -23.55 3.57 14.21
N ARG A 177 -22.99 4.72 14.60
CA ARG A 177 -23.32 5.39 15.88
C ARG A 177 -24.79 5.83 15.92
N SER A 178 -25.31 6.37 14.83
CA SER A 178 -26.71 6.82 14.72
C SER A 178 -27.71 5.65 14.76
N SER A 179 -27.36 4.48 14.19
CA SER A 179 -28.14 3.25 14.28
C SER A 179 -28.06 2.58 15.65
N ASN A 180 -26.94 2.76 16.36
CA ASN A 180 -26.70 2.19 17.70
C ASN A 180 -27.08 3.13 18.86
N ASN A 181 -27.79 4.24 18.59
CA ASN A 181 -28.30 5.16 19.62
C ASN A 181 -29.44 4.57 20.47
N LYS A 182 -29.09 3.50 21.20
CA LYS A 182 -29.70 2.98 22.42
C LYS A 182 -28.68 2.83 23.55
N LEU A 183 -27.47 3.38 23.44
CA LEU A 183 -26.47 3.34 24.52
C LEU A 183 -25.86 4.72 24.76
N SER A 184 -25.72 5.04 26.05
CA SER A 184 -25.41 6.34 26.65
C SER A 184 -24.01 6.88 26.36
N ASP A 185 -23.89 8.21 26.47
CA ASP A 185 -22.79 9.09 26.04
C ASP A 185 -21.37 8.85 26.63
N ASP A 186 -21.12 7.77 27.36
CA ASP A 186 -19.88 7.64 28.17
C ASP A 186 -18.95 6.45 27.82
N GLU A 187 -19.18 5.70 26.74
CA GLU A 187 -18.27 4.61 26.34
C GLU A 187 -17.38 4.99 25.15
N GLU A 188 -16.07 5.16 25.41
CA GLU A 188 -15.03 5.17 24.37
C GLU A 188 -15.07 3.84 23.60
N VAL A 189 -15.59 3.90 22.36
CA VAL A 189 -15.60 2.75 21.47
C VAL A 189 -14.15 2.39 21.11
N ASN A 190 -13.70 1.23 21.56
CA ASN A 190 -12.39 0.68 21.25
C ASN A 190 -12.30 0.35 19.73
N ILE A 191 -11.66 1.24 18.98
CA ILE A 191 -11.63 1.27 17.50
C ILE A 191 -10.93 0.03 16.91
N GLU A 192 -10.02 -0.60 17.65
CA GLU A 192 -9.22 -1.73 17.14
C GLU A 192 -10.07 -2.97 16.84
N ASN A 193 -11.12 -3.26 17.62
CA ASN A 193 -12.00 -4.42 17.41
C ASN A 193 -12.99 -4.25 16.24
N SER A 194 -13.05 -3.06 15.61
CA SER A 194 -13.94 -2.82 14.47
C SER A 194 -13.34 -3.20 13.11
N PHE A 195 -12.03 -3.45 13.05
CA PHE A 195 -11.34 -3.85 11.82
C PHE A 195 -11.53 -5.33 11.46
N GLU A 196 -11.77 -6.22 12.43
CA GLU A 196 -11.91 -7.66 12.18
C GLU A 196 -13.31 -8.08 11.68
N ASN A 197 -14.33 -7.25 11.83
CA ASN A 197 -15.70 -7.55 11.38
C ASN A 197 -15.99 -7.12 9.92
N TYR A 198 -14.95 -6.88 9.13
CA TYR A 198 -15.07 -6.33 7.77
C TYR A 198 -15.76 -7.27 6.76
N GLU A 199 -15.98 -8.54 7.10
CA GLU A 199 -16.57 -9.54 6.19
C GLU A 199 -18.07 -9.82 6.35
N CYS A 200 -18.76 -9.23 7.36
CA CYS A 200 -20.18 -9.52 7.60
C CYS A 200 -21.11 -8.33 7.38
N CYS A 201 -21.03 -7.66 6.23
CA CYS A 201 -22.11 -6.77 5.79
C CYS A 201 -22.31 -6.88 4.28
N LYS A 202 -23.02 -7.91 3.80
CA LYS A 202 -23.47 -7.99 2.39
C LYS A 202 -24.72 -7.14 2.10
N ASN A 203 -25.19 -6.36 3.08
CA ASN A 203 -26.31 -5.43 2.97
C ASN A 203 -25.87 -4.00 3.39
N VAL A 204 -24.80 -3.48 2.81
CA VAL A 204 -24.44 -2.07 3.04
C VAL A 204 -25.27 -1.23 2.07
N GLU A 205 -26.25 -0.52 2.60
CA GLU A 205 -26.87 0.61 1.87
C GLU A 205 -25.76 1.53 1.38
N GLU A 206 -25.81 1.95 0.12
CA GLU A 206 -24.82 2.87 -0.45
C GLU A 206 -24.73 4.13 0.43
N ILE A 207 -23.57 4.35 1.04
CA ILE A 207 -23.38 5.45 1.98
C ILE A 207 -23.31 6.76 1.18
N SER A 208 -24.34 7.57 1.30
CA SER A 208 -24.37 8.90 0.70
C SER A 208 -23.60 9.89 1.57
N ILE A 209 -22.50 10.43 1.04
CA ILE A 209 -21.71 11.45 1.71
C ILE A 209 -22.46 12.79 1.65
N THR A 210 -23.06 13.21 2.77
CA THR A 210 -23.74 14.51 2.87
C THR A 210 -22.79 15.60 3.33
N GLY A 211 -23.09 16.86 2.96
CA GLY A 211 -22.28 18.02 3.38
C GLY A 211 -22.17 18.14 4.90
N LYS A 212 -23.27 17.92 5.63
CA LYS A 212 -23.27 17.91 7.11
C LYS A 212 -22.29 16.89 7.70
N MET A 213 -22.28 15.66 7.17
CA MET A 213 -21.36 14.62 7.63
C MET A 213 -19.90 15.00 7.36
N LEU A 214 -19.61 15.58 6.19
CA LEU A 214 -18.26 16.08 5.88
C LEU A 214 -17.83 17.20 6.83
N GLY A 215 -18.72 18.16 7.09
CA GLY A 215 -18.45 19.25 8.01
C GLY A 215 -18.13 18.75 9.42
N GLN A 216 -18.92 17.80 9.93
CA GLN A 216 -18.67 17.17 11.23
C GLN A 216 -17.35 16.40 11.27
N ASN A 217 -17.01 15.69 10.20
CA ASN A 217 -15.74 14.98 10.11
C ASN A 217 -14.55 15.96 10.18
N VAL A 218 -14.59 17.05 9.39
CA VAL A 218 -13.57 18.11 9.44
C VAL A 218 -13.46 18.70 10.85
N LEU A 219 -14.59 19.02 11.50
CA LEU A 219 -14.59 19.56 12.86
C LEU A 219 -13.96 18.59 13.87
N ASN A 220 -14.26 17.30 13.77
CA ASN A 220 -13.66 16.28 14.64
C ASN A 220 -12.14 16.21 14.47
N GLN A 221 -11.64 16.27 13.23
CA GLN A 221 -10.21 16.23 12.95
C GLN A 221 -9.50 17.49 13.46
N LEU A 222 -10.07 18.68 13.22
CA LEU A 222 -9.53 19.94 13.75
C LEU A 222 -9.46 19.94 15.28
N ARG A 223 -10.48 19.39 15.96
CA ARG A 223 -10.49 19.24 17.43
C ARG A 223 -9.46 18.23 17.92
N LYS A 224 -9.31 17.07 17.25
CA LYS A 224 -8.26 16.07 17.57
C LYS A 224 -6.85 16.67 17.46
N MET A 225 -6.65 17.59 16.51
CA MET A 225 -5.38 18.32 16.34
C MET A 225 -5.19 19.49 17.33
N GLY A 226 -6.16 19.74 18.22
CA GLY A 226 -6.10 20.82 19.22
C GLY A 226 -6.24 22.23 18.64
N LEU A 227 -6.79 22.37 17.43
CA LEU A 227 -6.96 23.67 16.77
C LEU A 227 -8.17 24.42 17.35
N ASN A 228 -7.98 25.70 17.64
CA ASN A 228 -9.05 26.56 18.15
C ASN A 228 -9.91 27.10 17.01
N LEU A 229 -11.10 26.52 16.85
CA LEU A 229 -12.07 26.88 15.81
C LEU A 229 -12.55 28.33 15.88
N ASN A 230 -12.53 28.97 17.05
CA ASN A 230 -12.89 30.39 17.19
C ASN A 230 -11.87 31.32 16.52
N LYS A 231 -10.65 30.83 16.23
CA LYS A 231 -9.63 31.59 15.49
C LYS A 231 -9.70 31.35 13.98
N CYS A 232 -10.61 30.48 13.50
CA CYS A 232 -10.85 30.31 12.08
C CYS A 232 -11.50 31.58 11.52
N VAL A 233 -10.90 32.16 10.48
CA VAL A 233 -11.35 33.42 9.85
C VAL A 233 -11.74 33.27 8.39
N GLY A 234 -11.72 32.04 7.88
CA GLY A 234 -12.07 31.75 6.50
C GLY A 234 -12.02 30.26 6.19
N ILE A 235 -12.92 29.82 5.32
CA ILE A 235 -12.99 28.45 4.81
C ILE A 235 -12.98 28.50 3.29
N SER A 236 -12.05 27.78 2.65
CA SER A 236 -11.98 27.64 1.19
C SER A 236 -12.23 26.19 0.78
N THR A 237 -13.22 25.97 -0.09
CA THR A 237 -13.57 24.65 -0.62
C THR A 237 -13.91 24.73 -2.11
N TYR A 238 -14.05 23.59 -2.77
CA TYR A 238 -14.66 23.54 -4.11
C TYR A 238 -16.12 23.99 -4.07
N GLY A 239 -16.60 24.62 -5.15
CA GLY A 239 -17.95 25.14 -5.30
C GLY A 239 -19.06 24.10 -5.52
N CYS A 240 -18.83 22.83 -5.16
CA CYS A 240 -19.85 21.78 -5.29
C CYS A 240 -20.94 21.95 -4.23
N SER A 241 -22.20 21.62 -4.55
CA SER A 241 -23.36 21.78 -3.67
C SER A 241 -23.21 21.07 -2.32
N VAL A 242 -22.53 19.92 -2.29
CA VAL A 242 -22.20 19.19 -1.06
C VAL A 242 -21.35 20.04 -0.09
N MET A 243 -20.49 20.91 -0.62
CA MET A 243 -19.65 21.80 0.19
C MET A 243 -20.37 23.11 0.51
N THR A 244 -20.95 23.77 -0.50
CA THR A 244 -21.37 25.18 -0.44
C THR A 244 -22.86 25.41 -0.21
N SER A 245 -23.69 24.36 -0.15
CA SER A 245 -25.12 24.53 0.15
C SER A 245 -25.33 25.24 1.49
N GLU A 246 -26.16 26.28 1.49
CA GLU A 246 -26.47 27.07 2.69
C GLU A 246 -27.20 26.26 3.77
N ILE A 247 -27.99 25.26 3.37
CA ILE A 247 -28.85 24.49 4.27
C ILE A 247 -28.17 23.20 4.75
N CYS A 248 -27.47 22.52 3.85
CA CYS A 248 -26.92 21.17 4.10
C CYS A 248 -25.45 21.01 3.69
N GLY A 249 -24.76 22.09 3.36
CA GLY A 249 -23.36 22.06 2.92
C GLY A 249 -22.37 21.88 4.07
N ALA A 250 -21.20 21.33 3.75
CA ALA A 250 -20.10 21.16 4.71
C ALA A 250 -19.64 22.48 5.32
N VAL A 251 -19.55 23.55 4.52
CA VAL A 251 -19.15 24.88 5.01
C VAL A 251 -20.18 25.42 5.99
N ALA A 252 -21.48 25.30 5.68
CA ALA A 252 -22.56 25.73 6.56
C ALA A 252 -22.54 24.98 7.91
N GLU A 253 -22.14 23.71 7.93
CA GLU A 253 -21.96 22.95 9.17
C GLU A 253 -20.73 23.41 9.98
N ILE A 254 -19.60 23.66 9.32
CA ILE A 254 -18.35 24.10 9.98
C ILE A 254 -18.54 25.49 10.61
N ILE A 255 -19.21 26.42 9.91
CA ILE A 255 -19.46 27.79 10.39
C ILE A 255 -20.21 27.80 11.74
N LYS A 256 -21.07 26.81 12.02
CA LYS A 256 -21.76 26.69 13.33
C LYS A 256 -20.79 26.60 14.51
N SER A 257 -19.60 26.03 14.30
CA SER A 257 -18.53 25.91 15.32
C SER A 257 -17.39 26.91 15.11
N SER A 258 -17.41 27.69 14.02
CA SER A 258 -16.36 28.62 13.60
C SER A 258 -17.01 29.95 13.18
N PRO A 259 -17.55 30.74 14.11
CA PRO A 259 -18.41 31.89 13.79
C PRO A 259 -17.68 33.07 13.13
N ASN A 260 -16.35 33.09 13.19
CA ASN A 260 -15.52 34.14 12.61
C ASN A 260 -15.08 33.82 11.16
N ALA A 261 -15.46 32.65 10.64
CA ALA A 261 -15.01 32.11 9.36
C ALA A 261 -15.89 32.52 8.16
#